data_AF-A0A6L5BAL3-F1
#
_entry.id   AF-A0A6L5BAL3-F1
#
_cell.length_a   1.000
_cell.length_b   1.000
_cell.length_c   1.000
_cell.angle_alpha   90.00
_cell.angle_beta   90.00
_cell.angle_gamma   90.00
#
_symmetry.space_group_name_H-M   'P 1'
#
loop_
_entity.id
_entity.type
_entity.pdbx_description
1 polymer ?
#
loop_
_entity_poly.entity_id
_entity_poly.type
_entity_poly.pdbx_seq_one_letter_code
_entity_poly.pdbx_strand_id
1 'polypeptide(L)'
;MLKTLERYQNCSHGTLEVNRSAKDLEQSSYREYLKLKGKYESLQQYQRHLLGEDLGPLNIKDLEHLELQLDESLKHIRSTK
;
A
#
# COMPACT_ATOMS: atom_id res chain seq x y z
N MET A 1 41.43 -34.36 -1.58
CA MET A 1 40.05 -34.54 -1.09
C MET A 1 39.41 -33.23 -0.61
N LEU A 2 40.10 -32.41 0.20
CA LEU A 2 39.57 -31.14 0.72
C LEU A 2 39.12 -30.13 -0.37
N LYS A 3 39.91 -29.95 -1.44
CA LYS A 3 39.59 -29.04 -2.55
C LYS A 3 38.32 -29.44 -3.33
N THR A 4 37.97 -30.72 -3.33
CA THR A 4 36.76 -31.22 -4.00
C THR A 4 35.52 -30.93 -3.16
N LEU A 5 35.64 -31.09 -1.84
CA LEU A 5 34.59 -30.73 -0.88
C LEU A 5 34.31 -29.21 -0.87
N GLU A 6 35.37 -28.40 -0.88
CA GLU A 6 35.26 -26.94 -0.90
C GLU A 6 34.59 -26.41 -2.19
N ARG A 7 34.89 -27.01 -3.36
CA ARG A 7 34.17 -26.70 -4.60
C ARG A 7 32.69 -27.06 -4.52
N TYR A 8 32.37 -28.23 -3.97
CA TYR A 8 30.97 -28.66 -3.83
C TYR A 8 30.20 -27.77 -2.85
N GLN A 9 30.85 -27.36 -1.76
CA GLN A 9 30.32 -26.44 -0.77
C GLN A 9 30.05 -25.06 -1.39
N ASN A 10 31.00 -24.51 -2.15
CA ASN A 10 30.81 -23.21 -2.82
C ASN A 10 29.70 -23.23 -3.89
N CYS A 11 29.58 -24.33 -4.65
CA CYS A 11 28.50 -24.46 -5.65
C CYS A 11 27.12 -24.64 -5.00
N SER A 12 27.04 -25.41 -3.91
CA SER A 12 25.76 -25.65 -3.21
C SER A 12 25.28 -24.44 -2.41
N HIS A 13 26.17 -23.71 -1.74
CA HIS A 13 25.80 -22.48 -1.03
C HIS A 13 25.41 -21.33 -1.97
N GLY A 14 26.05 -21.19 -3.14
CA GLY A 14 25.67 -20.17 -4.11
C GLY A 14 24.21 -20.28 -4.56
N THR A 15 23.72 -21.51 -4.78
CA THR A 15 22.31 -21.75 -5.12
C THR A 15 21.37 -21.46 -3.94
N LEU A 16 21.77 -21.77 -2.70
CA LEU A 16 20.97 -21.47 -1.50
C LEU A 16 20.87 -19.96 -1.23
N GLU A 17 21.96 -19.22 -1.39
CA GLU A 17 22.00 -17.76 -1.24
C GLU A 17 21.16 -17.05 -2.32
N VAL A 18 21.20 -17.52 -3.57
CA VAL A 18 20.33 -16.99 -4.66
C VAL A 18 18.85 -17.31 -4.40
N ASN A 19 18.53 -18.49 -3.88
CA ASN A 19 17.15 -18.82 -3.49
C ASN A 19 16.68 -18.00 -2.28
N ARG A 20 17.59 -17.67 -1.36
CA ARG A 20 17.29 -16.81 -0.20
C ARG A 20 17.04 -15.37 -0.63
N SER A 21 17.89 -14.81 -1.48
CA SER A 21 17.72 -13.45 -2.00
C SER A 21 16.46 -13.30 -2.86
N ALA A 22 16.10 -14.32 -3.65
CA ALA A 22 14.83 -14.35 -4.39
C ALA A 22 13.60 -14.35 -3.45
N LYS A 23 13.63 -15.16 -2.38
CA LYS A 23 12.57 -15.16 -1.35
C LYS A 23 12.50 -13.85 -0.58
N ASP A 24 13.63 -13.23 -0.28
CA ASP A 24 13.69 -11.94 0.40
C ASP A 24 13.13 -10.81 -0.48
N LEU A 25 13.39 -10.85 -1.80
CA LEU A 25 12.82 -9.93 -2.77
C LEU A 25 11.30 -10.10 -2.92
N GLU A 26 10.82 -11.34 -2.98
CA GLU A 26 9.38 -11.65 -3.00
C GLU A 26 8.68 -11.17 -1.72
N GLN A 27 9.30 -11.39 -0.56
CA GLN A 27 8.81 -10.86 0.72
C GLN A 27 8.82 -9.33 0.77
N SER A 28 9.84 -8.68 0.21
CA SER A 28 9.90 -7.22 0.11
C SER A 28 8.78 -6.68 -0.77
N SER A 29 8.58 -7.27 -1.95
CA SER A 29 7.50 -6.90 -2.87
C SER A 29 6.13 -7.10 -2.23
N TYR A 30 5.92 -8.21 -1.52
CA TYR A 30 4.67 -8.45 -0.79
C TYR A 30 4.42 -7.41 0.31
N ARG A 31 5.46 -7.03 1.08
CA ARG A 31 5.35 -5.96 2.09
C ARG A 31 5.01 -4.62 1.47
N GLU A 32 5.61 -4.29 0.33
CA GLU A 32 5.30 -3.06 -0.41
C GLU A 32 3.87 -3.07 -0.93
N TYR A 33 3.42 -4.21 -1.48
CA TYR A 33 2.04 -4.41 -1.88
C TYR A 33 1.07 -4.19 -0.72
N LEU A 34 1.33 -4.78 0.45
CA LEU A 34 0.48 -4.58 1.64
C LEU A 34 0.43 -3.10 2.06
N LYS A 35 1.57 -2.40 2.03
CA LYS A 35 1.60 -0.96 2.30
C LYS A 35 0.77 -0.17 1.28
N LEU A 36 0.87 -0.53 0.00
CA LEU A 36 0.10 0.12 -1.06
C LEU A 36 -1.40 -0.16 -0.93
N LYS A 37 -1.76 -1.41 -0.64
CA LYS A 37 -3.14 -1.85 -0.42
C LYS A 37 -3.79 -1.09 0.74
N GLY A 38 -3.09 -0.94 1.87
CA GLY A 38 -3.61 -0.15 3.00
C GLY A 38 -3.87 1.32 2.64
N LYS A 39 -2.98 1.94 1.83
CA LYS A 39 -3.20 3.31 1.33
C LYS A 39 -4.38 3.39 0.35
N TYR A 40 -4.57 2.36 -0.47
CA TYR A 40 -5.70 2.29 -1.39
C TYR A 40 -7.02 2.15 -0.64
N GLU A 41 -7.08 1.29 0.37
CA GLU A 41 -8.28 1.08 1.18
C GLU A 41 -8.69 2.36 1.93
N SER A 42 -7.73 3.10 2.52
CA SER A 42 -8.03 4.37 3.16
C SER A 42 -8.52 5.43 2.17
N LEU A 43 -7.93 5.48 0.96
CA LEU A 43 -8.38 6.39 -0.10
C LEU A 43 -9.78 6.02 -0.60
N GLN A 44 -10.06 4.73 -0.78
CA GLN A 44 -11.37 4.25 -1.20
C GLN A 44 -12.44 4.56 -0.16
N GLN A 45 -12.13 4.39 1.13
CA GLN A 45 -13.03 4.76 2.21
C GLN A 45 -13.32 6.27 2.19
N TYR A 46 -12.28 7.10 2.01
CA TYR A 46 -12.45 8.53 1.90
C TYR A 46 -13.33 8.93 0.69
N GLN A 47 -13.18 8.26 -0.45
CA GLN A 47 -14.05 8.47 -1.61
C GLN A 47 -15.51 8.13 -1.30
N ARG A 48 -15.79 7.05 -0.57
CA ARG A 48 -17.14 6.71 -0.11
C ARG A 48 -17.73 7.80 0.77
N HIS A 49 -16.95 8.34 1.71
CA HIS A 49 -17.40 9.46 2.54
C HIS A 49 -17.78 10.67 1.66
N LEU A 50 -16.98 11.02 0.65
CA LEU A 50 -17.29 12.10 -0.29
C LEU A 50 -18.58 11.87 -1.08
N LEU A 51 -18.96 10.61 -1.31
CA LEU A 51 -20.22 10.21 -1.96
C LEU A 51 -21.41 10.10 -0.99
N GLY A 52 -21.19 10.36 0.30
CA GLY A 52 -22.21 10.24 1.35
C GLY A 52 -22.42 8.81 1.87
N GLU A 53 -21.50 7.90 1.57
CA GLU A 53 -21.52 6.50 2.03
C GLU A 53 -20.64 6.30 3.27
N ASP A 54 -20.90 5.23 4.04
CA ASP A 54 -20.10 4.80 5.21
C ASP A 54 -19.82 5.92 6.25
N LEU A 55 -20.74 6.87 6.43
CA LEU A 55 -20.56 8.02 7.32
C LEU A 55 -20.68 7.72 8.83
N GLY A 56 -21.17 6.53 9.20
CA GLY A 56 -21.43 6.14 10.60
C GLY A 56 -20.22 6.24 11.55
N PRO A 57 -18.97 5.96 11.13
CA PRO A 57 -17.78 6.10 11.96
C PRO A 57 -17.26 7.53 12.13
N LEU A 58 -17.74 8.50 11.32
CA LEU A 58 -17.28 9.89 11.38
C LEU A 58 -17.93 10.61 12.57
N ASN A 59 -17.16 11.45 13.26
CA ASN A 59 -17.70 12.31 14.31
C ASN A 59 -18.33 13.58 13.70
N ILE A 60 -19.03 14.37 14.53
CA ILE A 60 -19.72 15.60 14.07
C ILE A 60 -18.75 16.60 13.43
N LYS A 61 -17.55 16.78 14.00
CA LYS A 61 -16.56 17.71 13.45
C LYS A 61 -16.03 17.25 12.09
N ASP A 62 -15.82 15.94 11.94
CA ASP A 62 -15.36 15.38 10.68
C ASP A 62 -16.44 15.51 9.59
N LEU A 63 -17.72 15.35 9.96
CA LEU A 63 -18.86 15.56 9.07
C LEU A 63 -19.01 17.03 8.65
N GLU A 64 -18.90 17.97 9.59
CA GLU A 64 -18.90 19.41 9.29
C GLU A 64 -17.75 19.78 8.35
N HIS A 65 -16.56 19.22 8.59
CA HIS A 65 -15.41 19.46 7.71
C HIS A 65 -15.63 18.91 6.31
N LEU A 66 -16.19 17.70 6.20
CA LEU A 66 -16.52 17.06 4.93
C LEU A 66 -17.55 17.87 4.15
N GLU A 67 -18.60 18.37 4.82
CA GLU A 67 -19.62 19.22 4.22
C GLU A 67 -19.04 20.52 3.67
N LEU A 68 -18.23 21.22 4.46
CA LEU A 68 -17.56 22.46 4.04
C LEU A 68 -16.68 22.23 2.81
N GLN A 69 -15.87 21.17 2.82
CA GLN A 69 -14.98 20.86 1.71
C GLN A 69 -15.76 20.57 0.42
N LEU A 70 -16.90 19.87 0.52
CA LEU A 70 -17.77 19.58 -0.62
C LEU A 70 -18.43 20.86 -1.16
N ASP A 71 -18.95 21.72 -0.29
CA ASP A 71 -19.58 22.98 -0.70
C ASP A 71 -18.58 23.92 -1.39
N GLU A 72 -17.37 24.08 -0.84
CA GLU A 72 -16.30 24.87 -1.46
C GLU A 72 -15.89 24.32 -2.83
N SER A 73 -15.68 23.00 -2.92
CA SER A 73 -15.33 22.34 -4.18
C SER A 73 -16.43 22.49 -5.23
N LEU A 74 -17.70 22.36 -4.84
CA LEU A 74 -18.84 22.55 -5.74
C LEU A 74 -18.97 23.99 -6.21
N LYS A 75 -18.79 24.97 -5.32
CA LYS A 75 -18.75 26.40 -5.68
C LYS A 75 -17.66 26.67 -6.71
N HIS A 76 -16.46 26.14 -6.50
CA HIS A 76 -15.34 26.28 -7.43
C HIS A 76 -15.67 25.68 -8.80
N ILE A 77 -16.11 24.41 -8.85
CA ILE A 77 -16.48 23.72 -10.10
C ILE A 77 -17.58 24.46 -10.85
N ARG A 78 -18.59 24.98 -10.14
CA ARG A 78 -19.69 25.76 -10.74
C ARG A 78 -19.21 27.10 -11.28
N SER A 79 -18.22 27.73 -10.65
CA SER A 79 -17.65 29.00 -11.11
C SER A 79 -16.73 28.85 -12.32
N THR A 80 -16.18 27.66 -12.56
CA THR A 80 -15.29 27.38 -13.72
C THR A 80 -16.05 26.86 -14.95
N LYS A 81 -17.34 26.53 -14.80
CA LYS A 81 -18.26 26.20 -15.90
C LYS A 81 -18.94 27.44 -16.47
#